data_AF-A0A832KI18-F1
#
_entry.id   AF-A0A832KI18-F1
#
_cell.length_a   1.000
_cell.length_b   1.000
_cell.length_c   1.000
_cell.angle_alpha   90.00
_cell.angle_beta   90.00
_cell.angle_gamma   90.00
#
_symmetry.space_group_name_H-M   'P 1'
#
loop_
_entity.id
_entity.type
_entity.pdbx_description
1 polymer ?
#
loop_
_entity_poly.entity_id
_entity_poly.type
_entity_poly.pdbx_seq_one_letter_code
_entity_poly.pdbx_strand_id
1 'polypeptide(L)'
;MAKRKKGRPERGYVKPKRRFKRSELAGFAAITLFVVLILYLAFSPPSGGPTPSSTAMTAPPEASTKTEPGRAAIVDQLGLRMPSQAFIEEAEGILRQAGFQVDVYPHEKVTVSLYREISSKGYRLIVFRVHMGVNEEAEDRPVGMFTAEPYNQFEYAVEQLRDQVASAKAYNTTEVLFAVSPKFIREATVIDYPGTVIILSGCFGLYSEALPEAFIARGASAVIGWNGLVSIDHTDAATISLLKALCLEKLSVGEAVGKTMQEVGPDPENGSILGYYPHSTGGYKIPFNVAPIIGGTGITAIWIALDNPTGGDGPHRSPHYFISRPTRLNRPSLRPLSASSPQRKSHGGGPHKSSSVLCIRPDEKA
;
A
#
# COMPACT_ATOMS: atom_id res chain seq x y z
N MET A 1 -34.42 5.58 -91.37
CA MET A 1 -35.65 4.90 -90.90
C MET A 1 -35.27 3.89 -89.83
N ALA A 2 -35.89 3.71 -88.67
CA ALA A 2 -36.92 4.43 -87.91
C ALA A 2 -36.76 3.95 -86.44
N LYS A 3 -36.94 4.86 -85.49
CA LYS A 3 -36.98 4.59 -84.04
C LYS A 3 -38.06 3.56 -83.70
N ARG A 4 -37.81 2.68 -82.72
CA ARG A 4 -38.91 2.09 -81.94
C ARG A 4 -38.54 1.92 -80.46
N LYS A 5 -39.19 2.75 -79.63
CA LYS A 5 -39.28 2.65 -78.17
C LYS A 5 -40.14 1.45 -77.78
N LYS A 6 -39.71 0.71 -76.74
CA LYS A 6 -40.51 -0.13 -75.83
C LYS A 6 -39.75 -0.05 -74.50
N GLY A 7 -40.28 0.42 -73.38
CA GLY A 7 -41.61 0.27 -72.81
C GLY A 7 -41.35 -0.28 -71.40
N ARG A 8 -41.27 0.61 -70.41
CA ARG A 8 -40.96 0.33 -69.00
C ARG A 8 -42.19 -0.35 -68.36
N PRO A 9 -42.08 -1.50 -67.67
CA PRO A 9 -43.19 -2.01 -66.89
C PRO A 9 -43.24 -1.32 -65.51
N GLU A 10 -44.48 -0.99 -65.12
CA GLU A 10 -44.88 -0.39 -63.85
C GLU A 10 -44.67 -1.32 -62.64
N ARG A 11 -44.59 -0.68 -61.47
CA ARG A 11 -44.39 -1.29 -60.15
C ARG A 11 -45.66 -2.01 -59.67
N GLY A 12 -45.53 -3.28 -59.32
CA GLY A 12 -46.45 -3.94 -58.39
C GLY A 12 -45.97 -3.74 -56.95
N TYR A 13 -46.66 -2.91 -56.17
CA TYR A 13 -46.44 -2.77 -54.73
C TYR A 13 -47.13 -3.93 -54.00
N VAL A 14 -46.35 -4.89 -53.48
CA VAL A 14 -46.86 -5.99 -52.65
C VAL A 14 -46.91 -5.54 -51.19
N LYS A 15 -48.10 -5.45 -50.61
CA LYS A 15 -48.32 -5.18 -49.17
C LYS A 15 -47.64 -6.26 -48.30
N PRO A 16 -46.76 -5.93 -47.35
CA PRO A 16 -46.27 -6.92 -46.40
C PRO A 16 -47.36 -7.29 -45.38
N LYS A 17 -47.80 -8.56 -45.41
CA LYS A 17 -48.61 -9.16 -44.33
C LYS A 17 -47.74 -9.25 -43.07
N ARG A 18 -47.97 -8.37 -42.09
CA ARG A 18 -47.44 -8.50 -40.72
C ARG A 18 -48.00 -9.77 -40.07
N ARG A 19 -47.24 -10.87 -40.12
CA ARG A 19 -47.42 -12.01 -39.21
C ARG A 19 -46.83 -11.60 -37.86
N PHE A 20 -47.69 -11.23 -36.91
CA PHE A 20 -47.31 -11.08 -35.50
C PHE A 20 -46.72 -12.41 -35.02
N LYS A 21 -45.42 -12.40 -34.70
CA LYS A 21 -44.71 -13.56 -34.18
C LYS A 21 -45.13 -13.75 -32.72
N ARG A 22 -45.66 -14.92 -32.38
CA ARG A 22 -46.07 -15.33 -31.02
C ARG A 22 -44.95 -15.28 -29.98
N SER A 23 -43.72 -14.96 -30.36
CA SER A 23 -42.53 -14.86 -29.50
C SER A 23 -42.39 -13.53 -28.76
N GLU A 24 -43.06 -12.46 -29.18
CA GLU A 24 -43.02 -11.17 -28.46
C GLU A 24 -43.93 -11.16 -27.23
N LEU A 25 -45.04 -11.91 -27.25
CA LEU A 25 -45.98 -11.98 -26.13
C LEU A 25 -45.38 -12.66 -24.88
N ALA A 26 -44.50 -13.66 -25.08
CA ALA A 26 -43.83 -14.37 -24.00
C ALA A 26 -42.79 -13.49 -23.26
N GLY A 27 -42.09 -12.62 -24.01
CA GLY A 27 -41.12 -11.68 -23.43
C GLY A 27 -41.79 -10.63 -22.54
N PHE A 28 -42.91 -10.04 -22.99
CA PHE A 28 -43.67 -9.09 -22.17
C PHE A 28 -44.28 -9.74 -20.93
N ALA A 29 -44.74 -10.99 -21.01
CA ALA A 29 -45.26 -11.71 -19.85
C ALA A 29 -44.17 -11.93 -18.78
N ALA A 30 -42.96 -12.31 -19.18
CA ALA A 30 -41.84 -12.50 -18.25
C ALA A 30 -41.39 -11.18 -17.60
N ILE A 31 -41.31 -10.09 -18.37
CA ILE A 31 -40.96 -8.77 -17.84
C ILE A 31 -42.01 -8.27 -16.86
N THR A 32 -43.30 -8.45 -17.19
CA THR A 32 -44.39 -8.04 -16.30
C THR A 32 -44.36 -8.82 -14.99
N LEU A 33 -44.11 -10.13 -15.04
CA LEU A 33 -44.00 -10.99 -13.85
C LEU A 33 -42.81 -10.58 -12.97
N PHE A 34 -41.67 -10.21 -13.59
CA PHE A 34 -40.50 -9.73 -12.88
C PHE A 34 -40.74 -8.38 -12.18
N VAL A 35 -41.42 -7.44 -12.85
CA VAL A 35 -41.78 -6.14 -12.25
C VAL A 35 -42.77 -6.32 -11.10
N VAL A 36 -43.77 -7.18 -11.24
CA VAL A 36 -44.71 -7.51 -10.15
C VAL A 36 -43.99 -8.15 -8.97
N LEU A 37 -42.99 -9.02 -9.20
CA LEU A 37 -42.19 -9.61 -8.12
C LEU A 37 -41.35 -8.57 -7.37
N ILE A 38 -40.71 -7.64 -8.09
CA ILE A 38 -39.95 -6.55 -7.45
C ILE A 38 -40.87 -5.64 -6.64
N LEU A 39 -42.04 -5.29 -7.17
CA LEU A 39 -43.03 -4.51 -6.43
C LEU A 39 -43.56 -5.28 -5.22
N TYR A 40 -43.79 -6.59 -5.33
CA TYR A 40 -44.19 -7.43 -4.22
C TYR A 40 -43.13 -7.47 -3.11
N LEU A 41 -41.84 -7.57 -3.46
CA LEU A 41 -40.75 -7.54 -2.48
C LEU A 41 -40.52 -6.15 -1.88
N ALA A 42 -40.71 -5.09 -2.66
CA ALA A 42 -40.55 -3.71 -2.20
C ALA A 42 -41.72 -3.20 -1.33
N PHE A 43 -42.93 -3.74 -1.55
CA PHE A 43 -44.16 -3.35 -0.84
C PHE A 43 -44.70 -4.44 0.09
N SER A 44 -43.97 -5.53 0.30
CA SER A 44 -44.30 -6.48 1.36
C SER A 44 -44.21 -5.75 2.71
N PRO A 45 -45.30 -5.67 3.49
CA PRO A 45 -45.26 -5.05 4.80
C PRO A 45 -44.31 -5.85 5.70
N PRO A 46 -43.52 -5.19 6.57
CA PRO A 46 -42.70 -5.91 7.53
C PRO A 46 -43.65 -6.74 8.40
N SER A 47 -43.49 -8.06 8.35
CA SER A 47 -44.15 -8.98 9.27
C SER A 47 -43.84 -8.50 10.68
N GLY A 48 -44.82 -7.88 11.33
CA GLY A 48 -44.72 -7.31 12.65
C GLY A 48 -44.41 -8.42 13.66
N GLY A 49 -43.12 -8.58 13.97
CA GLY A 49 -42.69 -9.27 15.17
C GLY A 49 -43.07 -8.42 16.38
N PRO A 50 -43.71 -8.99 17.42
CA PRO A 50 -44.06 -8.24 18.61
C PRO A 50 -42.81 -7.87 19.43
N THR A 51 -42.72 -6.63 19.87
CA THR A 51 -41.87 -6.18 20.98
C THR A 51 -42.69 -5.25 21.89
N PRO A 52 -42.35 -5.03 23.17
CA PRO A 52 -41.57 -5.87 24.09
C PRO A 52 -42.33 -6.09 25.43
N SER A 53 -42.14 -7.25 26.07
CA SER A 53 -42.46 -7.38 27.50
C SER A 53 -41.20 -7.11 28.32
N SER A 54 -41.27 -6.00 29.05
CA SER A 54 -40.40 -5.61 30.15
C SER A 54 -40.26 -6.75 31.16
N THR A 55 -39.05 -7.30 31.28
CA THR A 55 -38.64 -8.12 32.43
C THR A 55 -37.24 -7.71 32.86
N ALA A 56 -37.19 -7.20 34.09
CA ALA A 56 -36.07 -7.16 35.03
C ALA A 56 -34.73 -6.56 34.57
N MET A 57 -34.38 -5.45 35.23
CA MET A 57 -33.01 -4.97 35.39
C MET A 57 -32.15 -6.10 35.98
N THR A 58 -31.40 -6.77 35.12
CA THR A 58 -30.14 -7.40 35.49
C THR A 58 -29.06 -6.50 34.92
N ALA A 59 -28.13 -6.05 35.76
CA ALA A 59 -27.01 -5.21 35.37
C ALA A 59 -26.35 -5.72 34.07
N PRO A 60 -25.90 -4.85 33.16
CA PRO A 60 -25.13 -5.30 32.01
C PRO A 60 -23.99 -6.17 32.52
N PRO A 61 -23.78 -7.40 32.02
CA PRO A 61 -22.51 -8.05 32.23
C PRO A 61 -21.48 -7.06 31.69
N GLU A 62 -20.54 -6.64 32.53
CA GLU A 62 -19.38 -5.86 32.10
C GLU A 62 -18.88 -6.52 30.82
N ALA A 63 -19.09 -5.82 29.69
CA ALA A 63 -18.62 -6.27 28.41
C ALA A 63 -17.10 -6.21 28.53
N SER A 64 -16.52 -7.33 28.95
CA SER A 64 -15.12 -7.66 28.75
C SER A 64 -14.89 -7.47 27.27
N THR A 65 -14.42 -6.27 26.89
CA THR A 65 -13.90 -6.00 25.57
C THR A 65 -12.64 -6.85 25.45
N LYS A 66 -12.82 -8.12 25.09
CA LYS A 66 -11.75 -9.04 24.73
C LYS A 66 -10.97 -8.33 23.65
N THR A 67 -9.83 -7.79 24.06
CA THR A 67 -8.94 -7.07 23.17
C THR A 67 -8.16 -8.15 22.47
N GLU A 68 -8.38 -8.30 21.16
CA GLU A 68 -7.75 -9.37 20.41
C GLU A 68 -6.28 -9.01 20.14
N PRO A 69 -5.38 -10.01 20.14
CA PRO A 69 -3.99 -9.78 19.81
C PRO A 69 -3.87 -9.13 18.42
N GLY A 70 -3.02 -8.12 18.28
CA GLY A 70 -2.69 -7.56 16.98
C GLY A 70 -2.13 -8.64 16.04
N ARG A 71 -2.22 -8.41 14.73
CA ARG A 71 -1.59 -9.29 13.74
C ARG A 71 -0.35 -8.64 13.13
N ALA A 72 0.67 -9.43 12.82
CA ALA A 72 1.82 -9.00 12.04
C ALA A 72 2.12 -9.98 10.90
N ALA A 73 2.81 -9.52 9.86
CA ALA A 73 3.22 -10.35 8.74
C ALA A 73 4.70 -10.19 8.41
N ILE A 74 5.31 -11.29 7.97
CA ILE A 74 6.61 -11.32 7.32
C ILE A 74 6.40 -11.83 5.90
N VAL A 75 6.78 -11.03 4.91
CA VAL A 75 6.67 -11.34 3.48
C VAL A 75 8.08 -11.47 2.92
N ASP A 76 8.50 -12.70 2.63
CA ASP A 76 9.88 -13.02 2.27
C ASP A 76 10.00 -13.46 0.81
N GLN A 77 10.14 -12.49 -0.09
CA GLN A 77 10.42 -12.77 -1.50
C GLN A 77 11.89 -13.12 -1.71
N LEU A 78 12.80 -12.56 -0.90
CA LEU A 78 14.23 -12.83 -1.01
C LEU A 78 14.57 -14.30 -0.76
N GLY A 79 13.74 -15.02 0.02
CA GLY A 79 13.86 -16.46 0.23
C GLY A 79 13.97 -17.31 -1.05
N LEU A 80 13.52 -16.80 -2.21
CA LEU A 80 13.67 -17.46 -3.51
C LEU A 80 15.14 -17.73 -3.88
N ARG A 81 16.06 -16.83 -3.51
CA ARG A 81 17.50 -16.96 -3.82
C ARG A 81 18.41 -16.84 -2.61
N MET A 82 17.96 -16.13 -1.59
CA MET A 82 18.71 -15.77 -0.40
C MET A 82 17.90 -16.20 0.85
N PRO A 83 17.72 -17.52 1.04
CA PRO A 83 16.99 -18.05 2.18
C PRO A 83 17.69 -17.65 3.48
N SER A 84 16.92 -17.19 4.45
CA SER A 84 17.44 -16.79 5.76
C SER A 84 16.51 -17.28 6.85
N GLN A 85 16.55 -18.60 7.08
CA GLN A 85 15.69 -19.24 8.09
C GLN A 85 15.92 -18.66 9.48
N ALA A 86 17.18 -18.36 9.82
CA ALA A 86 17.54 -17.73 11.09
C ALA A 86 16.88 -16.36 11.27
N PHE A 87 16.87 -15.52 10.23
CA PHE A 87 16.16 -14.24 10.27
C PHE A 87 14.66 -14.45 10.47
N ILE A 88 14.03 -15.35 9.71
CA ILE A 88 12.58 -15.59 9.78
C ILE A 88 12.18 -16.06 11.17
N GLU A 89 12.90 -17.03 11.74
CA GLU A 89 12.64 -17.57 13.08
C GLU A 89 12.82 -16.51 14.17
N GLU A 90 13.88 -15.70 14.10
CA GLU A 90 14.12 -14.65 15.09
C GLU A 90 13.07 -13.53 14.99
N ALA A 91 12.78 -13.05 13.77
CA ALA A 91 11.77 -12.02 13.54
C ALA A 91 10.37 -12.48 13.98
N GLU A 92 9.99 -13.71 13.65
CA GLU A 92 8.73 -14.31 14.08
C GLU A 92 8.69 -14.44 15.62
N GLY A 93 9.77 -14.91 16.24
CA GLY A 93 9.90 -15.04 17.69
C GLY A 93 9.71 -13.71 18.41
N ILE A 94 10.36 -12.64 17.94
CA ILE A 94 10.22 -11.28 18.49
C ILE A 94 8.77 -10.81 18.40
N LEU A 95 8.14 -10.95 17.24
CA LEU A 95 6.76 -10.51 17.03
C LEU A 95 5.77 -11.29 17.91
N ARG A 96 5.93 -12.62 18.01
CA ARG A 96 5.11 -13.46 18.89
C ARG A 96 5.31 -13.10 20.36
N GLN A 97 6.55 -12.86 20.79
CA GLN A 97 6.86 -12.43 22.15
C GLN A 97 6.23 -11.07 22.49
N ALA A 98 6.13 -10.17 21.51
CA ALA A 98 5.44 -8.88 21.66
C ALA A 98 3.90 -9.00 21.70
N GLY A 99 3.35 -10.20 21.49
CA GLY A 99 1.92 -10.47 21.54
C GLY A 99 1.22 -10.46 20.18
N PHE A 100 1.94 -10.45 19.06
CA PHE A 100 1.31 -10.56 17.74
C PHE A 100 0.94 -12.01 17.39
N GLN A 101 -0.18 -12.18 16.71
CA GLN A 101 -0.37 -13.32 15.81
C GLN A 101 0.42 -13.05 14.53
N VAL A 102 1.34 -13.95 14.18
CA VAL A 102 2.26 -13.75 13.06
C VAL A 102 1.94 -14.69 11.92
N ASP A 103 1.79 -14.14 10.72
CA ASP A 103 1.71 -14.87 9.46
C ASP A 103 3.03 -14.70 8.69
N VAL A 104 3.63 -15.83 8.28
CA VAL A 104 4.85 -15.83 7.46
C VAL A 104 4.46 -16.26 6.04
N TYR A 105 4.77 -15.40 5.07
CA TYR A 105 4.57 -15.65 3.65
C TYR A 105 5.93 -15.96 3.01
N PRO A 106 6.26 -17.24 2.78
CA PRO A 106 7.49 -17.62 2.09
C PRO A 106 7.41 -17.22 0.62
N HIS A 107 8.54 -17.29 -0.07
CA HIS A 107 8.70 -16.75 -1.41
C HIS A 107 7.65 -17.24 -2.41
N GLU A 108 7.23 -18.51 -2.36
CA GLU A 108 6.22 -19.08 -3.27
C GLU A 108 4.82 -18.47 -3.08
N LYS A 109 4.59 -17.78 -1.96
CA LYS A 109 3.34 -17.05 -1.69
C LYS A 109 3.42 -15.59 -2.10
N VAL A 110 4.60 -15.05 -2.38
CA VAL A 110 4.77 -13.62 -2.71
C VAL A 110 4.41 -13.36 -4.17
N THR A 111 3.11 -13.20 -4.41
CA THR A 111 2.49 -12.98 -5.72
C THR A 111 1.88 -11.57 -5.81
N VAL A 112 1.56 -11.12 -7.03
CA VAL A 112 0.72 -9.94 -7.30
C VAL A 112 -0.59 -10.05 -6.52
N SER A 113 -1.17 -11.26 -6.44
CA SER A 113 -2.40 -11.50 -5.69
C SER A 113 -2.22 -11.36 -4.18
N LEU A 114 -1.10 -11.81 -3.61
CA LEU A 114 -0.80 -11.54 -2.19
C LEU A 114 -0.73 -10.04 -1.93
N TYR A 115 0.03 -9.28 -2.74
CA TYR A 115 0.12 -7.82 -2.57
C TYR A 115 -1.25 -7.14 -2.68
N ARG A 116 -2.16 -7.65 -3.51
CA ARG A 116 -3.53 -7.14 -3.64
C ARG A 116 -4.32 -7.30 -2.34
N GLU A 117 -4.18 -8.46 -1.70
CA GLU A 117 -5.04 -8.90 -0.60
C GLU A 117 -4.45 -8.66 0.79
N ILE A 118 -3.14 -8.44 0.91
CA ILE A 118 -2.45 -8.41 2.22
C ILE A 118 -2.99 -7.33 3.16
N SER A 119 -3.45 -6.20 2.63
CA SER A 119 -4.08 -5.15 3.43
C SER A 119 -5.38 -5.61 4.12
N SER A 120 -6.07 -6.59 3.54
CA SER A 120 -7.33 -7.15 4.06
C SER A 120 -7.17 -8.01 5.30
N LYS A 121 -5.94 -8.27 5.75
CA LYS A 121 -5.67 -9.19 6.85
C LYS A 121 -5.58 -8.48 8.22
N GLY A 122 -5.66 -7.14 8.24
CA GLY A 122 -5.73 -6.38 9.49
C GLY A 122 -4.40 -6.35 10.26
N TYR A 123 -3.27 -6.36 9.55
CA TYR A 123 -1.94 -6.29 10.16
C TYR A 123 -1.66 -4.91 10.77
N ARG A 124 -1.05 -4.90 11.95
CA ARG A 124 -0.49 -3.70 12.59
C ARG A 124 0.96 -3.45 12.20
N LEU A 125 1.66 -4.49 11.77
CA LEU A 125 3.02 -4.40 11.27
C LEU A 125 3.20 -5.40 10.12
N ILE A 126 3.84 -4.97 9.03
CA ILE A 126 4.22 -5.85 7.92
C ILE A 126 5.70 -5.63 7.61
N VAL A 127 6.48 -6.70 7.63
CA VAL A 127 7.86 -6.72 7.14
C VAL A 127 7.87 -7.25 5.71
N PHE A 128 8.22 -6.41 4.75
CA PHE A 128 8.51 -6.82 3.38
C PHE A 128 10.01 -7.02 3.22
N ARG A 129 10.46 -8.28 3.35
CA ARG A 129 11.81 -8.72 3.00
C ARG A 129 11.85 -9.10 1.53
N VAL A 130 11.93 -8.10 0.67
CA VAL A 130 11.72 -8.26 -0.78
C VAL A 130 12.73 -7.46 -1.59
N HIS A 131 13.06 -7.95 -2.79
CA HIS A 131 13.77 -7.11 -3.75
C HIS A 131 12.91 -5.91 -4.15
N MET A 132 13.55 -4.77 -4.35
CA MET A 132 12.94 -3.52 -4.77
C MET A 132 13.82 -2.89 -5.85
N GLY A 133 13.21 -2.45 -6.94
CA GLY A 133 13.90 -1.86 -8.07
C GLY A 133 13.42 -0.45 -8.36
N VAL A 134 14.29 0.37 -8.92
CA VAL A 134 13.95 1.76 -9.28
C VAL A 134 13.66 1.81 -10.79
N ASN A 135 12.59 2.50 -11.18
CA ASN A 135 12.44 2.91 -12.58
C ASN A 135 13.15 4.25 -12.81
N GLU A 136 14.45 4.21 -13.10
CA GLU A 136 15.27 5.42 -13.31
C GLU A 136 14.83 6.27 -14.52
N GLU A 137 14.07 5.70 -15.45
CA GLU A 137 13.61 6.40 -16.65
C GLU A 137 12.36 7.25 -16.41
N ALA A 138 11.64 7.01 -15.30
CA ALA A 138 10.46 7.77 -14.93
C ALA A 138 10.83 8.98 -14.06
N GLU A 139 10.05 10.07 -14.21
CA GLU A 139 10.32 11.37 -13.56
C GLU A 139 10.40 11.27 -12.03
N ASP A 140 9.50 10.49 -11.41
CA ASP A 140 9.41 10.28 -9.96
C ASP A 140 10.26 9.10 -9.44
N ARG A 141 11.01 8.42 -10.34
CA ARG A 141 11.83 7.25 -10.05
C ARG A 141 11.14 6.27 -9.09
N PRO A 142 9.97 5.74 -9.47
CA PRO A 142 9.15 4.94 -8.59
C PRO A 142 9.87 3.64 -8.27
N VAL A 143 9.76 3.23 -7.00
CA VAL A 143 10.29 1.97 -6.50
C VAL A 143 9.20 0.90 -6.59
N GLY A 144 9.48 -0.19 -7.29
CA GLY A 144 8.59 -1.35 -7.38
C GLY A 144 9.06 -2.51 -6.52
N MET A 145 8.14 -3.19 -5.85
CA MET A 145 8.43 -4.37 -5.02
C MET A 145 8.28 -5.65 -5.83
N PHE A 146 9.30 -6.50 -5.79
CA PHE A 146 9.32 -7.73 -6.57
C PHE A 146 8.33 -8.75 -6.00
N THR A 147 7.79 -9.56 -6.89
CA THR A 147 7.11 -10.82 -6.59
C THR A 147 8.09 -11.99 -6.78
N ALA A 148 7.64 -13.21 -6.53
CA ALA A 148 8.30 -14.44 -6.97
C ALA A 148 7.69 -15.01 -8.27
N GLU A 149 6.79 -14.29 -8.93
CA GLU A 149 6.14 -14.74 -10.17
C GLU A 149 6.98 -14.36 -11.40
N PRO A 150 7.33 -15.33 -12.27
CA PRO A 150 7.94 -15.02 -13.56
C PRO A 150 7.07 -14.05 -14.36
N TYR A 151 7.70 -13.05 -14.95
CA TYR A 151 7.00 -12.08 -15.78
C TYR A 151 6.43 -12.75 -17.04
N ASN A 152 5.17 -12.43 -17.33
CA ASN A 152 4.48 -12.86 -18.54
C ASN A 152 3.69 -11.69 -19.15
N GLN A 153 3.96 -11.35 -20.41
CA GLN A 153 3.28 -10.26 -21.11
C GLN A 153 1.76 -10.44 -21.26
N PHE A 154 1.22 -11.65 -21.03
CA PHE A 154 -0.20 -11.96 -21.17
C PHE A 154 -0.94 -12.09 -19.82
N GLU A 155 -0.22 -12.19 -18.70
CA GLU A 155 -0.83 -12.25 -17.36
C GLU A 155 -0.93 -10.86 -16.74
N TYR A 156 -1.95 -10.59 -15.93
CA TYR A 156 -2.17 -9.25 -15.34
C TYR A 156 -2.21 -8.12 -16.38
N ALA A 157 -2.77 -8.40 -17.58
CA ALA A 157 -2.74 -7.46 -18.71
C ALA A 157 -3.39 -6.10 -18.38
N VAL A 158 -4.43 -6.08 -17.53
CA VAL A 158 -5.08 -4.84 -17.10
C VAL A 158 -4.16 -4.04 -16.18
N GLU A 159 -3.53 -4.70 -15.21
CA GLU A 159 -2.56 -4.09 -14.29
C GLU A 159 -1.33 -3.59 -15.05
N GLN A 160 -0.84 -4.32 -16.05
CA GLN A 160 0.26 -3.89 -16.92
C GLN A 160 -0.13 -2.64 -17.73
N LEU A 161 -1.30 -2.62 -18.36
CA LEU A 161 -1.81 -1.45 -19.10
C LEU A 161 -2.03 -0.22 -18.22
N ARG A 162 -2.16 -0.43 -16.91
CA ARG A 162 -2.34 0.64 -15.91
C ARG A 162 -1.04 1.00 -15.19
N ASP A 163 0.10 0.45 -15.56
CA ASP A 163 1.39 0.66 -14.89
C ASP A 163 1.36 0.26 -13.40
N GLN A 164 0.47 -0.66 -13.03
CA GLN A 164 0.36 -1.21 -11.68
C GLN A 164 1.36 -2.36 -11.49
N VAL A 165 1.61 -3.15 -12.53
CA VAL A 165 2.69 -4.14 -12.52
C VAL A 165 3.63 -3.94 -13.69
N ALA A 166 4.90 -4.27 -13.50
CA ALA A 166 5.93 -4.17 -14.52
C ALA A 166 6.85 -5.39 -14.49
N SER A 167 7.62 -5.58 -15.57
CA SER A 167 8.74 -6.50 -15.56
C SER A 167 9.88 -5.92 -14.72
N ALA A 168 10.50 -6.77 -13.92
CA ALA A 168 11.58 -6.38 -13.03
C ALA A 168 12.71 -7.39 -13.09
N LYS A 169 13.94 -6.89 -13.09
CA LYS A 169 15.13 -7.73 -13.20
C LYS A 169 16.15 -7.32 -12.15
N ALA A 170 16.45 -8.25 -11.25
CA ALA A 170 17.52 -8.06 -10.28
C ALA A 170 18.89 -8.15 -10.99
N TYR A 171 19.86 -7.40 -10.48
CA TYR A 171 21.22 -7.41 -11.03
C TYR A 171 21.82 -8.83 -11.00
N ASN A 172 22.67 -9.15 -12.00
CA ASN A 172 23.31 -10.46 -12.17
C ASN A 172 22.36 -11.67 -12.28
N THR A 173 21.10 -11.46 -12.58
CA THR A 173 20.14 -12.55 -12.74
C THR A 173 19.58 -12.56 -14.16
N THR A 174 19.19 -13.73 -14.66
CA THR A 174 18.56 -13.88 -15.99
C THR A 174 17.03 -13.83 -15.90
N GLU A 175 16.48 -14.15 -14.74
CA GLU A 175 15.05 -14.18 -14.47
C GLU A 175 14.45 -12.76 -14.47
N VAL A 176 13.29 -12.65 -15.09
CA VAL A 176 12.47 -11.45 -15.10
C VAL A 176 11.20 -11.79 -14.33
N LEU A 177 10.93 -11.05 -13.26
CA LEU A 177 9.80 -11.26 -12.37
C LEU A 177 8.79 -10.12 -12.52
N PHE A 178 7.56 -10.31 -12.07
CA PHE A 178 6.67 -9.19 -11.86
C PHE A 178 7.12 -8.35 -10.65
N ALA A 179 6.96 -7.03 -10.75
CA ALA A 179 6.99 -6.13 -9.61
C ALA A 179 5.71 -5.30 -9.53
N VAL A 180 5.22 -5.05 -8.31
CA VAL A 180 4.10 -4.14 -8.05
C VAL A 180 4.61 -2.72 -7.86
N SER A 181 3.99 -1.76 -8.53
CA SER A 181 4.38 -0.34 -8.48
C SER A 181 3.69 0.39 -7.32
N PRO A 182 4.09 1.63 -7.00
CA PRO A 182 3.34 2.47 -6.07
C PRO A 182 1.87 2.67 -6.48
N LYS A 183 1.59 2.65 -7.79
CA LYS A 183 0.23 2.76 -8.33
C LYS A 183 -0.61 1.52 -8.02
N PHE A 184 0.00 0.34 -8.00
CA PHE A 184 -0.67 -0.88 -7.53
C PHE A 184 -1.12 -0.74 -6.08
N ILE A 185 -0.25 -0.26 -5.20
CA ILE A 185 -0.59 -0.05 -3.79
C ILE A 185 -1.78 0.90 -3.66
N ARG A 186 -1.77 2.02 -4.39
CA ARG A 186 -2.85 3.02 -4.36
C ARG A 186 -4.18 2.52 -4.91
N GLU A 187 -4.17 1.77 -6.00
CA GLU A 187 -5.37 1.55 -6.81
C GLU A 187 -5.86 0.10 -6.85
N ALA A 188 -4.98 -0.87 -6.59
CA ALA A 188 -5.28 -2.29 -6.72
C ALA A 188 -5.47 -3.00 -5.37
N THR A 189 -4.92 -2.47 -4.26
CA THR A 189 -5.11 -3.09 -2.94
C THR A 189 -6.58 -3.09 -2.54
N VAL A 190 -7.07 -4.20 -1.97
CA VAL A 190 -8.51 -4.41 -1.74
C VAL A 190 -9.06 -3.44 -0.70
N ILE A 191 -8.36 -3.28 0.41
CA ILE A 191 -8.69 -2.29 1.46
C ILE A 191 -7.45 -1.49 1.87
N ASP A 192 -7.66 -0.49 2.72
CA ASP A 192 -6.62 0.32 3.34
C ASP A 192 -5.74 -0.50 4.32
N TYR A 193 -4.63 0.08 4.74
CA TYR A 193 -3.67 -0.40 5.75
C TYR A 193 -3.86 0.34 7.10
N PRO A 194 -5.06 0.33 7.71
CA PRO A 194 -5.39 1.24 8.81
C PRO A 194 -4.47 1.02 10.01
N GLY A 195 -3.64 2.03 10.29
CA GLY A 195 -2.76 2.01 11.47
C GLY A 195 -1.55 1.09 11.32
N THR A 196 -1.28 0.56 10.12
CA THR A 196 -0.19 -0.40 9.87
C THR A 196 1.15 0.30 9.78
N VAL A 197 2.18 -0.24 10.41
CA VAL A 197 3.59 0.12 10.15
C VAL A 197 4.15 -0.82 9.10
N ILE A 198 4.71 -0.25 8.04
CA ILE A 198 5.33 -0.99 6.94
C ILE A 198 6.85 -0.92 7.10
N ILE A 199 7.53 -2.06 7.10
CA ILE A 199 8.99 -2.15 7.10
C ILE A 199 9.43 -2.70 5.75
N LEU A 200 10.09 -1.87 4.95
CA LEU A 200 10.67 -2.23 3.66
C LEU A 200 12.12 -2.69 3.88
N SER A 201 12.29 -3.97 4.24
CA SER A 201 13.60 -4.61 4.46
C SER A 201 14.21 -5.04 3.12
N GLY A 202 14.58 -4.05 2.32
CA GLY A 202 15.28 -4.22 1.06
C GLY A 202 15.82 -2.89 0.57
N CYS A 203 16.56 -2.92 -0.53
CA CYS A 203 17.14 -1.73 -1.13
C CYS A 203 16.06 -0.68 -1.48
N PHE A 204 16.40 0.60 -1.40
CA PHE A 204 15.60 1.69 -1.95
C PHE A 204 14.18 1.90 -1.37
N GLY A 205 13.82 1.28 -0.25
CA GLY A 205 12.49 1.45 0.35
C GLY A 205 12.07 2.91 0.59
N LEU A 206 13.02 3.82 0.79
CA LEU A 206 12.83 5.28 0.92
C LEU A 206 13.66 6.09 -0.10
N TYR A 207 14.02 5.51 -1.23
CA TYR A 207 14.79 6.21 -2.28
C TYR A 207 13.98 7.33 -2.94
N SER A 208 12.69 7.08 -3.18
CA SER A 208 11.72 8.07 -3.64
C SER A 208 10.50 8.07 -2.74
N GLU A 209 9.77 9.18 -2.68
CA GLU A 209 8.58 9.31 -1.84
C GLU A 209 7.39 8.52 -2.42
N ALA A 210 7.41 8.17 -3.72
CA ALA A 210 6.26 7.58 -4.41
C ALA A 210 5.75 6.28 -3.77
N LEU A 211 6.63 5.35 -3.40
CA LEU A 211 6.28 4.09 -2.75
C LEU A 211 5.80 4.29 -1.30
N PRO A 212 6.55 4.95 -0.40
CA PRO A 212 6.08 5.16 0.97
C PRO A 212 4.79 6.00 1.00
N GLU A 213 4.67 7.04 0.16
CA GLU A 213 3.43 7.82 0.04
C GLU A 213 2.25 6.96 -0.42
N ALA A 214 2.45 5.98 -1.31
CA ALA A 214 1.38 5.07 -1.71
C ALA A 214 0.80 4.28 -0.54
N PHE A 215 1.63 3.82 0.40
CA PHE A 215 1.17 3.15 1.61
C PHE A 215 0.47 4.10 2.57
N ILE A 216 1.03 5.30 2.79
CA ILE A 216 0.45 6.32 3.68
C ILE A 216 -0.91 6.81 3.15
N ALA A 217 -1.03 7.04 1.84
CA ALA A 217 -2.28 7.40 1.18
C ALA A 217 -3.35 6.30 1.31
N ARG A 218 -2.93 5.07 1.58
CA ARG A 218 -3.80 3.92 1.88
C ARG A 218 -3.93 3.66 3.37
N GLY A 219 -3.60 4.60 4.25
CA GLY A 219 -3.90 4.53 5.69
C GLY A 219 -2.83 3.91 6.58
N ALA A 220 -1.65 3.56 6.03
CA ALA A 220 -0.51 3.15 6.85
C ALA A 220 -0.06 4.32 7.76
N SER A 221 0.36 4.00 8.98
CA SER A 221 0.83 5.01 9.94
C SER A 221 2.26 5.45 9.70
N ALA A 222 3.11 4.53 9.22
CA ALA A 222 4.51 4.81 8.95
C ALA A 222 5.07 3.78 7.96
N VAL A 223 6.05 4.20 7.18
CA VAL A 223 6.89 3.35 6.34
C VAL A 223 8.33 3.53 6.79
N ILE A 224 9.01 2.45 7.13
CA ILE A 224 10.42 2.41 7.54
C ILE A 224 11.18 1.68 6.43
N GLY A 225 12.34 2.20 6.02
CA GLY A 225 13.12 1.59 4.95
C GLY A 225 14.45 2.26 4.70
N TRP A 226 15.20 1.72 3.74
CA TRP A 226 16.54 2.20 3.36
C TRP A 226 16.48 3.22 2.23
N ASN A 227 17.32 4.25 2.29
CA ASN A 227 17.38 5.29 1.24
C ASN A 227 18.25 4.90 0.03
N GLY A 228 18.92 3.74 0.06
CA GLY A 228 19.78 3.26 -1.02
C GLY A 228 19.97 1.74 -1.01
N LEU A 229 21.07 1.29 -1.64
CA LEU A 229 21.48 -0.11 -1.62
C LEU A 229 21.85 -0.56 -0.21
N VAL A 230 21.50 -1.80 0.15
CA VAL A 230 21.85 -2.40 1.44
C VAL A 230 22.17 -3.86 1.22
N SER A 231 23.20 -4.35 1.91
CA SER A 231 23.55 -5.76 1.93
C SER A 231 22.49 -6.58 2.68
N ILE A 232 22.29 -7.83 2.27
CA ILE A 232 21.20 -8.67 2.80
C ILE A 232 21.39 -8.94 4.30
N ASP A 233 22.58 -9.33 4.71
CA ASP A 233 22.89 -9.61 6.11
C ASP A 233 22.72 -8.36 6.99
N HIS A 234 23.07 -7.18 6.46
CA HIS A 234 22.93 -5.91 7.18
C HIS A 234 21.48 -5.49 7.33
N THR A 235 20.64 -5.60 6.28
CA THR A 235 19.21 -5.29 6.41
C THR A 235 18.49 -6.28 7.31
N ASP A 236 18.86 -7.57 7.30
CA ASP A 236 18.31 -8.58 8.20
C ASP A 236 18.66 -8.23 9.66
N ALA A 237 19.94 -7.95 9.96
CA ALA A 237 20.39 -7.57 11.30
C ALA A 237 19.75 -6.27 11.81
N ALA A 238 19.67 -5.24 10.96
CA ALA A 238 19.00 -3.98 11.27
C ALA A 238 17.50 -4.19 11.53
N THR A 239 16.84 -5.03 10.73
CA THR A 239 15.41 -5.34 10.93
C THR A 239 15.17 -6.06 12.24
N ILE A 240 16.05 -6.97 12.65
CA ILE A 240 15.98 -7.63 13.97
C ILE A 240 16.13 -6.61 15.12
N SER A 241 17.13 -5.71 15.07
CA SER A 241 17.28 -4.64 16.06
C SER A 241 16.03 -3.73 16.09
N LEU A 242 15.53 -3.35 14.92
CA LEU A 242 14.33 -2.52 14.78
C LEU A 242 13.08 -3.19 15.37
N LEU A 243 12.89 -4.49 15.12
CA LEU A 243 11.76 -5.25 15.67
C LEU A 243 11.85 -5.34 17.19
N LYS A 244 13.03 -5.56 17.77
CA LYS A 244 13.22 -5.54 19.23
C LYS A 244 12.84 -4.17 19.81
N ALA A 245 13.34 -3.09 19.22
CA ALA A 245 13.06 -1.72 19.65
C ALA A 245 11.57 -1.36 19.54
N LEU A 246 10.94 -1.64 18.40
CA LEU A 246 9.52 -1.36 18.17
C LEU A 246 8.63 -2.23 19.05
N CYS A 247 8.91 -3.54 19.13
CA CYS A 247 7.93 -4.51 19.60
C CYS A 247 8.13 -4.94 21.05
N LEU A 248 9.39 -5.12 21.49
CA LEU A 248 9.68 -5.56 22.86
C LEU A 248 9.86 -4.36 23.78
N GLU A 249 10.58 -3.34 23.32
CA GLU A 249 10.82 -2.11 24.10
C GLU A 249 9.70 -1.08 23.94
N LYS A 250 8.82 -1.25 22.94
CA LYS A 250 7.66 -0.39 22.69
C LYS A 250 8.05 1.08 22.49
N LEU A 251 9.19 1.28 21.83
CA LEU A 251 9.66 2.59 21.42
C LEU A 251 8.78 3.14 20.29
N SER A 252 8.77 4.46 20.15
CA SER A 252 8.16 5.10 18.98
C SER A 252 8.98 4.81 17.71
N VAL A 253 8.38 5.03 16.54
CA VAL A 253 9.04 4.82 15.23
C VAL A 253 10.39 5.55 15.17
N GLY A 254 10.43 6.82 15.57
CA GLY A 254 11.65 7.62 15.53
C GLY A 254 12.71 7.16 16.54
N GLU A 255 12.30 6.81 17.76
CA GLU A 255 13.19 6.25 18.78
C GLU A 255 13.77 4.90 18.35
N ALA A 256 12.94 4.03 17.76
CA ALA A 256 13.35 2.71 17.32
C ALA A 256 14.34 2.79 16.14
N VAL A 257 14.04 3.61 15.12
CA VAL A 257 14.98 3.84 14.01
C VAL A 257 16.28 4.46 14.52
N GLY A 258 16.19 5.45 15.42
CA GLY A 258 17.37 6.07 16.03
C GLY A 258 18.25 5.07 16.79
N LYS A 259 17.63 4.20 17.59
CA LYS A 259 18.31 3.13 18.32
C LYS A 259 18.96 2.12 17.37
N THR A 260 18.24 1.65 16.36
CA THR A 260 18.80 0.73 15.36
C THR A 260 19.99 1.35 14.62
N MET A 261 19.91 2.64 14.25
CA MET A 261 21.03 3.34 13.62
C MET A 261 22.20 3.60 14.58
N GLN A 262 21.99 3.59 15.90
CA GLN A 262 23.06 3.66 16.89
C GLN A 262 23.75 2.30 17.08
N GLU A 263 22.99 1.21 17.07
CA GLU A 263 23.49 -0.16 17.31
C GLU A 263 24.11 -0.80 16.07
N VAL A 264 23.41 -0.70 14.94
CA VAL A 264 23.76 -1.37 13.68
C VAL A 264 24.43 -0.41 12.70
N GLY A 265 23.97 0.83 12.64
CA GLY A 265 24.56 1.87 11.80
C GLY A 265 24.18 1.78 10.31
N PRO A 266 24.75 2.69 9.48
CA PRO A 266 24.57 2.65 8.03
C PRO A 266 25.12 1.36 7.42
N ASP A 267 24.64 0.99 6.25
CA ASP A 267 25.21 -0.13 5.49
C ASP A 267 26.70 0.14 5.20
N PRO A 268 27.63 -0.75 5.60
CA PRO A 268 29.06 -0.48 5.50
C PRO A 268 29.58 -0.45 4.06
N GLU A 269 28.90 -1.14 3.14
CA GLU A 269 29.32 -1.23 1.75
C GLU A 269 28.82 -0.06 0.91
N ASN A 270 27.57 0.36 1.14
CA ASN A 270 26.85 1.33 0.31
C ASN A 270 26.57 2.66 1.01
N GLY A 271 26.74 2.74 2.33
CA GLY A 271 26.47 3.95 3.13
C GLY A 271 24.99 4.31 3.28
N SER A 272 24.09 3.40 2.89
CA SER A 272 22.64 3.57 3.01
C SER A 272 22.21 3.68 4.46
N ILE A 273 21.20 4.51 4.73
CA ILE A 273 20.71 4.84 6.07
C ILE A 273 19.25 4.41 6.18
N LEU A 274 18.90 3.80 7.31
CA LEU A 274 17.53 3.47 7.66
C LEU A 274 16.79 4.74 8.12
N GLY A 275 15.62 4.99 7.53
CA GLY A 275 14.78 6.13 7.86
C GLY A 275 13.32 5.74 7.98
N TYR A 276 12.45 6.74 8.10
CA TYR A 276 11.00 6.56 8.11
C TYR A 276 10.26 7.72 7.43
N TYR A 277 9.06 7.42 6.94
CA TYR A 277 8.16 8.34 6.26
C TYR A 277 6.72 8.18 6.81
N PRO A 278 5.96 9.28 6.96
CA PRO A 278 6.42 10.66 6.89
C PRO A 278 7.24 11.04 8.14
N HIS A 279 8.09 12.05 8.07
CA HIS A 279 8.92 12.46 9.22
C HIS A 279 8.10 12.87 10.46
N SER A 280 6.85 13.32 10.27
CA SER A 280 5.95 13.68 11.36
C SER A 280 5.50 12.50 12.22
N THR A 281 5.69 11.24 11.79
CA THR A 281 5.23 10.05 12.52
C THR A 281 6.27 9.47 13.46
N GLY A 282 7.38 10.20 13.71
CA GLY A 282 8.42 9.75 14.63
C GLY A 282 7.91 9.41 16.03
N GLY A 283 6.87 10.09 16.53
CA GLY A 283 6.25 9.79 17.83
C GLY A 283 5.24 8.64 17.84
N TYR A 284 4.95 8.01 16.70
CA TYR A 284 3.96 6.93 16.60
C TYR A 284 4.45 5.66 17.31
N LYS A 285 3.58 5.01 18.09
CA LYS A 285 3.83 3.72 18.74
C LYS A 285 2.83 2.69 18.25
N ILE A 286 3.30 1.45 18.06
CA ILE A 286 2.45 0.37 17.54
C ILE A 286 1.47 -0.08 18.64
N PRO A 287 0.15 -0.10 18.39
CA PRO A 287 -0.79 -0.71 19.31
C PRO A 287 -0.76 -2.23 19.19
N PHE A 288 -0.34 -2.92 20.26
CA PHE A 288 -0.20 -4.39 20.29
C PHE A 288 -1.52 -5.13 20.51
N ASN A 289 -2.47 -4.48 21.18
CA ASN A 289 -3.80 -5.01 21.45
C ASN A 289 -4.83 -4.16 20.72
N VAL A 290 -5.80 -4.80 20.07
CA VAL A 290 -6.85 -4.09 19.33
C VAL A 290 -8.21 -4.40 19.91
N ALA A 291 -8.99 -3.37 20.22
CA ALA A 291 -10.40 -3.55 20.48
C ALA A 291 -11.07 -4.10 19.20
N PRO A 292 -11.95 -5.11 19.31
CA PRO A 292 -12.65 -5.65 18.15
C PRO A 292 -13.38 -4.51 17.43
N ILE A 293 -13.13 -4.37 16.12
CA ILE A 293 -13.90 -3.45 15.29
C ILE A 293 -15.30 -4.04 15.21
N ILE A 294 -16.21 -3.57 16.06
CA ILE A 294 -17.61 -3.92 15.98
C ILE A 294 -18.11 -3.33 14.66
N GLY A 295 -18.34 -4.20 13.67
CA GLY A 295 -18.92 -3.84 12.39
C GLY A 295 -20.33 -3.28 12.60
N GLY A 296 -20.42 -1.97 12.74
CA GLY A 296 -21.66 -1.22 12.71
C GLY A 296 -21.45 -0.04 11.78
N THR A 297 -22.23 0.02 10.71
CA THR A 297 -22.38 1.21 9.88
C THR A 297 -22.76 2.39 10.77
N GLY A 298 -21.77 3.17 11.16
CA GLY A 298 -21.94 4.29 12.07
C GLY A 298 -20.61 4.99 12.23
N ILE A 299 -20.54 6.22 11.76
CA ILE A 299 -19.43 7.13 11.97
C ILE A 299 -19.16 7.19 13.48
N THR A 300 -18.05 6.64 13.95
CA THR A 300 -17.61 6.86 15.33
C THR A 300 -16.34 7.68 15.31
N ALA A 301 -16.53 8.95 15.66
CA ALA A 301 -15.47 9.87 16.01
C ALA A 301 -14.59 9.26 17.11
N ILE A 302 -13.28 9.25 16.88
CA ILE A 302 -12.29 8.94 17.91
C ILE A 302 -12.31 10.12 18.89
N TRP A 303 -12.78 9.87 20.12
CA TRP A 303 -12.57 10.78 21.24
C TRP A 303 -11.12 10.67 21.69
N ILE A 304 -10.33 11.70 21.43
CA ILE A 304 -9.06 11.91 22.12
C ILE A 304 -9.42 12.43 23.52
N ALA A 305 -9.22 11.60 24.54
CA ALA A 305 -9.25 12.03 25.93
C ALA A 305 -8.03 12.92 26.18
N LEU A 306 -8.25 14.23 26.23
CA LEU A 306 -7.33 15.16 26.87
C LEU A 306 -7.69 15.19 28.35
N ASP A 307 -6.88 14.51 29.17
CA ASP A 307 -6.91 14.73 30.61
C ASP A 307 -6.29 16.10 30.91
N ASN A 308 -7.10 16.97 31.51
CA ASN A 308 -6.69 18.24 32.10
C ASN A 308 -7.21 18.24 33.55
N PRO A 309 -6.35 18.32 34.58
CA PRO A 309 -6.81 18.54 35.94
C PRO A 309 -6.96 20.04 36.22
N THR A 310 -8.18 20.44 36.57
CA THR A 310 -8.53 21.62 37.39
C THR A 310 -7.64 21.68 38.63
N GLY A 311 -7.22 22.80 39.22
CA GLY A 311 -7.54 24.22 39.12
C GLY A 311 -6.91 24.89 40.37
N GLY A 312 -6.69 26.21 40.35
CA GLY A 312 -6.21 26.93 41.53
C GLY A 312 -5.87 28.39 41.24
N ASP A 313 -6.77 29.29 41.67
CA ASP A 313 -6.68 30.75 41.59
C ASP A 313 -5.52 31.36 42.39
N GLY A 314 -5.02 32.51 41.94
CA GLY A 314 -4.26 33.46 42.76
C GLY A 314 -3.31 34.38 41.98
N PRO A 315 -3.52 35.71 41.95
CA PRO A 315 -2.75 36.62 41.11
C PRO A 315 -1.57 37.25 41.87
N HIS A 316 -0.37 37.31 41.29
CA HIS A 316 0.60 38.37 41.63
C HIS A 316 1.79 38.46 40.67
N ARG A 317 2.00 39.69 40.16
CA ARG A 317 3.27 40.38 39.82
C ARG A 317 4.26 39.74 38.84
N SER A 318 4.45 40.44 37.72
CA SER A 318 5.71 40.55 36.97
C SER A 318 6.89 40.92 37.89
N PRO A 319 8.13 40.56 37.51
CA PRO A 319 8.92 41.53 36.76
C PRO A 319 9.83 40.95 35.66
N HIS A 320 10.15 41.85 34.73
CA HIS A 320 11.27 41.91 33.79
C HIS A 320 12.43 40.93 33.98
N TYR A 321 12.93 40.34 32.89
CA TYR A 321 14.36 40.39 32.54
C TYR A 321 14.57 40.36 31.02
N PHE A 322 15.53 41.17 30.60
CA PHE A 322 16.02 41.42 29.24
C PHE A 322 17.37 40.67 29.07
N ILE A 323 17.94 40.74 27.85
CA ILE A 323 19.32 40.37 27.42
C ILE A 323 19.57 38.83 27.33
N SER A 324 20.23 38.20 26.35
CA SER A 324 21.15 38.62 25.28
C SER A 324 21.25 37.54 24.20
N ARG A 325 21.56 37.91 22.95
CA ARG A 325 22.11 37.02 21.90
C ARG A 325 23.51 36.52 22.28
N PRO A 326 23.94 35.39 21.70
CA PRO A 326 25.22 35.40 20.97
C PRO A 326 25.09 34.71 19.60
N THR A 327 25.47 35.36 18.50
CA THR A 327 26.82 35.51 17.91
C THR A 327 27.05 34.47 16.81
N ARG A 328 27.27 35.00 15.61
CA ARG A 328 27.62 34.31 14.37
C ARG A 328 28.88 33.47 14.56
N LEU A 329 28.88 32.27 13.99
CA LEU A 329 30.10 31.59 13.56
C LEU A 329 30.13 31.52 12.03
N ASN A 330 31.27 31.94 11.50
CA ASN A 330 31.65 31.94 10.10
C ASN A 330 31.49 30.57 9.45
N ARG A 331 30.77 30.51 8.32
CA ARG A 331 30.98 29.49 7.29
C ARG A 331 31.92 30.06 6.23
N PRO A 332 33.05 29.41 5.90
CA PRO A 332 33.82 29.76 4.72
C PRO A 332 33.07 29.34 3.45
N SER A 333 33.12 30.23 2.45
CA SER A 333 32.56 30.02 1.13
C SER A 333 33.36 28.99 0.35
N LEU A 334 32.68 28.05 -0.29
CA LEU A 334 33.21 27.35 -1.46
C LEU A 334 32.32 27.67 -2.65
N ARG A 335 32.96 28.23 -3.68
CA ARG A 335 32.37 28.63 -4.95
C ARG A 335 31.94 27.39 -5.76
N PRO A 336 30.93 27.54 -6.63
CA PRO A 336 30.46 26.47 -7.51
C PRO A 336 31.48 26.18 -8.61
N LEU A 337 31.78 24.90 -8.83
CA LEU A 337 32.48 24.44 -10.02
C LEU A 337 31.51 24.38 -11.21
N SER A 338 32.02 24.90 -12.31
CA SER A 338 31.37 25.21 -13.57
C SER A 338 30.82 24.00 -14.30
N ALA A 339 29.67 24.21 -14.92
CA ALA A 339 29.14 23.42 -16.01
C ALA A 339 30.10 23.37 -17.21
N SER A 340 30.29 22.17 -17.76
CA SER A 340 30.74 21.97 -19.14
C SER A 340 29.80 20.95 -19.82
N SER A 341 29.06 21.46 -20.80
CA SER A 341 28.26 20.69 -21.75
C SER A 341 29.16 20.10 -22.83
N PRO A 342 28.78 18.97 -23.42
CA PRO A 342 28.93 18.82 -24.86
C PRO A 342 27.60 18.50 -25.53
N GLN A 343 27.24 19.34 -26.49
CA GLN A 343 26.33 18.98 -27.59
C GLN A 343 26.85 17.74 -28.33
N ARG A 344 25.97 16.77 -28.63
CA ARG A 344 25.72 16.36 -30.02
C ARG A 344 24.57 15.36 -30.22
N LYS A 345 23.79 15.71 -31.27
CA LYS A 345 23.10 14.87 -32.26
C LYS A 345 21.81 14.14 -31.85
N SER A 346 20.72 14.82 -32.20
CA SER A 346 19.44 14.25 -32.63
C SER A 346 19.62 13.21 -33.76
N HIS A 347 19.08 12.01 -33.58
CA HIS A 347 18.54 11.16 -34.65
C HIS A 347 17.17 10.66 -34.20
N GLY A 348 16.18 10.87 -35.04
CA GLY A 348 14.79 10.52 -34.78
C GLY A 348 14.51 9.02 -34.88
N GLY A 349 13.57 8.56 -34.07
CA GLY A 349 12.90 7.27 -34.17
C GLY A 349 11.57 7.40 -33.42
N GLY A 350 10.45 7.08 -34.09
CA GLY A 350 9.09 7.22 -33.57
C GLY A 350 8.79 6.32 -32.36
N PRO A 351 7.62 6.49 -31.71
CA PRO A 351 7.35 5.89 -30.42
C PRO A 351 6.94 4.43 -30.59
N HIS A 352 7.88 3.52 -30.33
CA HIS A 352 7.51 2.23 -29.75
C HIS A 352 7.39 2.44 -28.24
N LYS A 353 6.18 2.23 -27.69
CA LYS A 353 6.00 2.09 -26.23
C LYS A 353 6.79 0.86 -25.79
N SER A 354 8.01 1.08 -25.33
CA SER A 354 8.83 0.09 -24.65
C SER A 354 8.23 -0.12 -23.26
N SER A 355 7.90 -1.36 -22.91
CA SER A 355 7.59 -1.70 -21.53
C SER A 355 8.80 -1.34 -20.67
N SER A 356 8.63 -0.39 -19.74
CA SER A 356 9.68 0.05 -18.83
C SER A 356 10.10 -1.11 -17.93
N VAL A 357 11.39 -1.45 -17.92
CA VAL A 357 11.93 -2.53 -17.08
C VAL A 357 12.45 -1.91 -15.80
N LEU A 358 11.92 -2.36 -14.65
CA LEU A 358 12.43 -1.99 -13.35
C LEU A 358 13.80 -2.66 -13.12
N CYS A 359 14.86 -1.88 -12.95
CA CYS A 359 16.22 -2.40 -12.80
C CYS A 359 16.86 -1.85 -11.54
N ILE A 360 17.68 -2.68 -10.88
CA ILE A 360 18.67 -2.21 -9.92
C ILE A 360 19.99 -2.11 -10.69
N ARG A 361 20.45 -0.89 -11.00
CA ARG A 361 21.83 -0.69 -11.46
C ARG A 361 22.68 -0.25 -10.27
N PRO A 362 23.83 -0.87 -10.00
CA PRO A 362 24.82 -0.24 -9.13
C PRO A 362 25.28 1.06 -9.80
N ASP A 363 25.34 2.15 -9.03
CA ASP A 363 25.89 3.42 -9.49
C ASP A 363 27.28 3.20 -10.11
N GLU A 364 27.45 3.74 -11.32
CA GLU A 364 28.70 3.76 -12.06
C GLU A 364 29.71 4.63 -11.30
N LYS A 365 30.44 4.02 -10.35
CA LYS A 365 31.66 4.63 -9.80
C LYS A 365 32.73 4.63 -10.90
N ALA A 366 32.91 5.81 -11.48
CA ALA A 366 34.08 6.18 -12.28
C ALA A 366 35.39 6.07 -11.50
#